data_AF-A0A9P8SCK7-F1
#
_entry.id   AF-A0A9P8SCK7-F1
#
_cell.length_a   1.000
_cell.length_b   1.000
_cell.length_c   1.000
_cell.angle_alpha   90.00
_cell.angle_beta   90.00
_cell.angle_gamma   90.00
#
_symmetry.space_group_name_H-M   'P 1'
#
loop_
_entity.id
_entity.type
_entity.pdbx_description
1 polymer ?
#
loop_
_entity_poly.entity_id
_entity_poly.type
_entity_poly.pdbx_seq_one_letter_code
_entity_poly.pdbx_strand_id
1 'polypeptide(L)'
;MIRDITMAYTQSQTKLARVILAALPQELKRRYPEGTILRIVKPLYGIAEAGAHWFNTYHDHHCRKLNMETSSFDPCLLITANNIADKDLFGIAALQTDDTFIVGTDAFLKIEEKELCFKAKPKRFSKKKGQAQNLEEINLQASKPVNTDFKALNKRIEWQINNPDRGLCYIPIDLESAKIFVFTDGSFANNKDLSSQIGFVIIIANETAQSTDSFSIRGNILH
;
A
#
# COMPACT_ATOMS: atom_id res chain seq x y z
N MET A 1 -5.02 -4.68 6.60
CA MET A 1 -5.13 -3.45 7.42
C MET A 1 -4.25 -2.39 6.79
N ILE A 2 -4.64 -1.11 6.82
CA ILE A 2 -3.88 -0.03 6.18
C ILE A 2 -3.20 0.82 7.25
N ARG A 3 -1.92 1.05 7.05
CA ARG A 3 -1.06 2.01 7.75
C ARG A 3 -0.87 3.22 6.85
N ASP A 4 -0.97 4.41 7.41
CA ASP A 4 -0.77 5.69 6.70
C ASP A 4 0.32 6.47 7.44
N ILE A 5 1.51 6.51 6.85
CA ILE A 5 2.74 7.12 7.34
C ILE A 5 2.70 8.60 7.00
N THR A 6 2.99 9.45 7.99
CA THR A 6 2.91 10.90 7.83
C THR A 6 4.26 11.47 7.40
N MET A 7 4.34 12.15 6.25
CA MET A 7 5.57 12.77 5.74
C MET A 7 6.71 11.75 5.58
N ALA A 8 6.47 10.62 4.91
CA ALA A 8 7.34 9.45 4.97
C ALA A 8 8.80 9.74 4.56
N TYR A 9 9.02 10.57 3.52
CA TYR A 9 10.38 10.92 3.08
C TYR A 9 11.20 11.65 4.14
N THR A 10 10.61 12.60 4.86
CA THR A 10 11.33 13.41 5.87
C THR A 10 11.81 12.58 7.06
N GLN A 11 11.15 11.45 7.30
CA GLN A 11 11.45 10.53 8.39
C GLN A 11 12.57 9.53 8.04
N SER A 12 12.99 9.48 6.76
CA SER A 12 14.13 8.67 6.33
C SER A 12 15.37 8.96 7.19
N GLN A 13 16.11 7.89 7.51
CA GLN A 13 17.29 7.97 8.37
C GLN A 13 18.54 8.45 7.60
N THR A 14 18.53 8.27 6.28
CA THR A 14 19.63 8.62 5.39
C THR A 14 19.53 10.07 4.89
N LYS A 15 20.67 10.62 4.48
CA LYS A 15 20.78 11.96 3.88
C LYS A 15 20.90 11.85 2.36
N LEU A 16 20.50 12.91 1.67
CA LEU A 16 20.64 13.00 0.21
C LEU A 16 22.12 12.91 -0.19
N ALA A 17 22.41 12.13 -1.24
CA ALA A 17 23.77 11.97 -1.73
C ALA A 17 24.24 13.21 -2.50
N ARG A 18 23.35 13.82 -3.27
CA ARG A 18 23.63 15.06 -4.02
C ARG A 18 23.30 16.32 -3.22
N VAL A 19 24.01 17.40 -3.54
CA VAL A 19 23.69 18.73 -3.00
C VAL A 19 22.49 19.28 -3.76
N ILE A 20 21.40 19.51 -3.03
CA ILE A 20 20.20 20.18 -3.56
C ILE A 20 20.06 21.52 -2.86
N LEU A 21 19.95 22.58 -3.65
CA LEU A 21 19.76 23.94 -3.18
C LEU A 21 18.36 24.41 -3.57
N ALA A 22 17.70 25.12 -2.68
CA ALA A 22 16.39 25.71 -2.89
C ALA A 22 16.40 27.19 -2.52
N ALA A 23 15.61 27.98 -3.24
CA ALA A 23 15.36 29.36 -2.86
C ALA A 23 14.59 29.40 -1.53
N LEU A 24 14.81 30.47 -0.78
CA LEU A 24 14.09 30.69 0.47
C LEU A 24 12.60 30.99 0.19
N PRO A 25 11.65 30.32 0.87
CA PRO A 25 10.22 30.61 0.76
C PRO A 25 9.91 32.07 1.07
N GLN A 26 8.89 32.62 0.41
CA GLN A 26 8.54 34.05 0.51
C GLN A 26 8.26 34.47 1.95
N GLU A 27 7.66 33.58 2.74
CA GLU A 27 7.33 33.73 4.15
C GLU A 27 8.57 33.87 5.03
N LEU A 28 9.70 33.29 4.62
CA LEU A 28 10.95 33.32 5.37
C LEU A 28 11.89 34.44 4.93
N LYS A 29 11.69 35.07 3.77
CA LYS A 29 12.59 36.11 3.25
C LYS A 29 12.82 37.28 4.20
N ARG A 30 11.80 37.69 4.99
CA ARG A 30 11.96 38.78 5.97
C ARG A 30 12.84 38.41 7.17
N ARG A 31 13.05 37.11 7.42
CA ARG A 31 13.80 36.58 8.57
C ARG A 31 15.27 36.34 8.30
N TYR A 32 15.70 36.36 7.04
CA TYR A 32 17.07 36.02 6.66
C TYR A 32 17.64 37.07 5.69
N PRO A 33 18.97 37.25 5.65
CA PRO A 33 19.59 38.18 4.72
C PRO A 33 19.25 37.89 3.25
N GLU A 34 19.27 38.94 2.44
CA GLU A 34 19.12 38.81 1.00
C GLU A 34 20.21 37.90 0.41
N GLY A 35 19.83 37.06 -0.56
CA GLY A 35 20.74 36.05 -1.13
C GLY A 35 20.83 34.74 -0.34
N THR A 36 20.11 34.58 0.78
CA THR A 36 20.09 33.30 1.51
C THR A 36 19.50 32.17 0.66
N ILE A 37 20.22 31.04 0.59
CA ILE A 37 19.80 29.80 -0.06
C ILE A 37 19.69 28.66 0.96
N LEU A 38 18.75 27.75 0.74
CA LEU A 38 18.56 26.57 1.57
C LEU A 38 19.29 25.38 0.96
N ARG A 39 20.07 24.66 1.76
CA ARG A 39 20.56 23.33 1.39
C ARG A 39 19.62 22.27 1.94
N ILE A 40 19.03 21.48 1.05
CA ILE A 40 18.18 20.37 1.44
C ILE A 40 19.08 19.18 1.82
N VAL A 41 18.95 18.72 3.06
CA VAL A 41 19.80 17.66 3.63
C VAL A 41 19.11 16.31 3.63
N LYS A 42 17.80 16.29 3.84
CA LYS A 42 16.98 15.08 3.93
C LYS A 42 16.07 14.90 2.70
N PRO A 43 15.65 13.67 2.39
CA PRO A 43 14.66 13.39 1.37
C PRO A 43 13.36 14.20 1.55
N LEU A 44 12.84 14.73 0.45
CA LEU A 44 11.58 15.46 0.36
C LEU A 44 10.80 15.03 -0.88
N TYR A 45 9.49 15.29 -0.88
CA TYR A 45 8.65 15.10 -2.07
C TYR A 45 9.18 15.93 -3.25
N GLY A 46 9.11 15.34 -4.44
CA GLY A 46 9.66 15.94 -5.67
C GLY A 46 11.15 15.69 -5.90
N ILE A 47 11.86 15.10 -4.93
CA ILE A 47 13.26 14.67 -5.12
C ILE A 47 13.27 13.22 -5.61
N ALA A 48 13.85 12.98 -6.79
CA ALA A 48 13.86 11.67 -7.44
C ALA A 48 14.38 10.51 -6.55
N GLU A 49 15.41 10.75 -5.73
CA GLU A 49 16.01 9.71 -4.87
C GLU A 49 15.24 9.48 -3.55
N ALA A 50 14.22 10.29 -3.25
CA ALA A 50 13.54 10.24 -1.96
C ALA A 50 12.82 8.91 -1.69
N GLY A 51 12.24 8.31 -2.74
CA GLY A 51 11.61 7.00 -2.68
C GLY A 51 12.58 5.91 -2.19
N ALA A 52 13.80 5.88 -2.73
CA ALA A 52 14.80 4.90 -2.34
C ALA A 52 15.25 5.06 -0.88
N HIS A 53 15.43 6.29 -0.41
CA HIS A 53 15.79 6.56 0.99
C HIS A 53 14.70 6.10 1.97
N TRP A 54 13.44 6.35 1.62
CA TRP A 54 12.30 5.89 2.41
C TRP A 54 12.22 4.36 2.41
N PHE A 55 12.26 3.75 1.22
CA PHE A 55 12.17 2.31 1.05
C PHE A 55 13.25 1.61 1.87
N ASN A 56 14.52 2.00 1.70
CA ASN A 56 15.63 1.40 2.45
C ASN A 56 15.44 1.53 3.97
N THR A 57 14.97 2.68 4.46
CA THR A 57 14.76 2.89 5.90
C THR A 57 13.65 1.98 6.42
N TYR A 58 12.52 1.91 5.70
CA TYR A 58 11.32 1.22 6.17
C TYR A 58 11.37 -0.29 5.95
N HIS A 59 11.98 -0.71 4.84
CA HIS A 59 12.30 -2.10 4.54
C HIS A 59 13.30 -2.67 5.55
N ASP A 60 14.42 -1.96 5.81
CA ASP A 60 15.38 -2.37 6.85
C ASP A 60 14.72 -2.49 8.22
N HIS A 61 13.79 -1.58 8.53
CA HIS A 61 13.03 -1.63 9.76
C HIS A 61 12.19 -2.91 9.86
N HIS A 62 11.40 -3.24 8.82
CA HIS A 62 10.60 -4.46 8.79
C HIS A 62 11.47 -5.72 8.91
N CYS A 63 12.57 -5.76 8.16
CA CYS A 63 13.45 -6.92 8.19
C CYS A 63 14.12 -7.09 9.56
N ARG A 64 14.70 -6.03 10.13
CA ARG A 64 15.50 -6.13 11.37
C ARG A 64 14.67 -6.13 12.65
N LYS A 65 13.55 -5.40 12.68
CA LYS A 65 12.73 -5.23 13.90
C LYS A 65 11.54 -6.19 13.95
N LEU A 66 10.98 -6.54 12.79
CA LEU A 66 9.81 -7.41 12.70
C LEU A 66 10.18 -8.82 12.21
N ASN A 67 11.47 -9.09 11.99
CA ASN A 67 12.02 -10.35 11.51
C ASN A 67 11.28 -10.85 10.26
N MET A 68 11.19 -9.98 9.27
CA MET A 68 10.58 -10.27 7.97
C MET A 68 11.64 -10.46 6.91
N GLU A 69 11.30 -11.25 5.90
CA GLU A 69 12.07 -11.48 4.70
C GLU A 69 11.30 -10.95 3.50
N THR A 70 12.05 -10.59 2.46
CA THR A 70 11.49 -10.10 1.21
C THR A 70 11.01 -11.26 0.36
N SER A 71 9.85 -11.12 -0.28
CA SER A 71 9.38 -12.06 -1.28
C SER A 71 10.38 -12.17 -2.43
N SER A 72 10.55 -13.37 -2.97
CA SER A 72 11.38 -13.60 -4.16
C SER A 72 10.84 -12.91 -5.42
N PHE A 73 9.57 -12.52 -5.42
CA PHE A 73 8.90 -11.94 -6.59
C PHE A 73 8.79 -10.42 -6.55
N ASP A 74 8.67 -9.82 -5.36
CA ASP A 74 8.45 -8.38 -5.19
C ASP A 74 9.21 -7.85 -3.96
N PRO A 75 10.19 -6.93 -4.16
CA PRO A 75 10.94 -6.29 -3.08
C PRO A 75 10.09 -5.51 -2.06
N CYS A 76 8.91 -5.06 -2.46
CA CYS A 76 7.97 -4.34 -1.60
C CYS A 76 7.04 -5.27 -0.83
N LEU A 77 7.04 -6.57 -1.10
CA LEU A 77 6.27 -7.56 -0.36
C LEU A 77 7.16 -8.30 0.64
N LEU A 78 6.80 -8.22 1.91
CA LEU A 78 7.52 -8.82 3.02
C LEU A 78 6.66 -9.87 3.70
N ILE A 79 7.28 -10.96 4.16
CA ILE A 79 6.65 -12.03 4.93
C ILE A 79 7.51 -12.34 6.16
N THR A 80 6.89 -12.71 7.28
CA THR A 80 7.62 -13.20 8.45
C THR A 80 8.58 -14.32 8.07
N ALA A 81 9.82 -14.24 8.55
CA ALA A 81 10.86 -15.23 8.27
C ALA A 81 10.49 -16.61 8.84
N ASN A 82 10.88 -17.68 8.13
CA ASN A 82 10.58 -19.07 8.51
C ASN A 82 11.33 -19.54 9.77
N ASN A 83 12.26 -18.74 10.29
CA ASN A 83 13.04 -19.04 11.49
C ASN A 83 12.32 -18.68 12.80
N ILE A 84 11.09 -18.14 12.74
CA ILE A 84 10.32 -17.84 13.95
C ILE A 84 9.69 -19.12 14.49
N ALA A 85 10.12 -19.50 15.70
CA ALA A 85 9.57 -20.67 16.41
C ALA A 85 8.10 -20.48 16.81
N ASP A 86 7.68 -19.24 17.01
CA ASP A 86 6.30 -18.87 17.35
C ASP A 86 5.43 -18.70 16.10
N LYS A 87 4.61 -19.70 15.82
CA LYS A 87 3.66 -19.68 14.69
C LYS A 87 2.58 -18.61 14.83
N ASP A 88 2.35 -18.10 16.05
CA ASP A 88 1.41 -17.01 16.29
C ASP A 88 2.00 -15.63 15.94
N LEU A 89 3.24 -15.56 15.45
CA LEU A 89 3.92 -14.30 15.07
C LEU A 89 3.99 -14.09 13.55
N PHE A 90 2.95 -14.50 12.84
CA PHE A 90 2.88 -14.40 11.39
C PHE A 90 2.36 -13.04 10.89
N GLY A 91 3.00 -12.49 9.84
CA GLY A 91 2.64 -11.25 9.19
C GLY A 91 3.13 -11.17 7.74
N ILE A 92 2.39 -10.43 6.92
CA ILE A 92 2.69 -10.06 5.54
C ILE A 92 2.51 -8.54 5.45
N ALA A 93 3.48 -7.85 4.86
CA ALA A 93 3.44 -6.40 4.67
C ALA A 93 3.79 -6.06 3.22
N ALA A 94 2.88 -5.37 2.52
CA ALA A 94 3.14 -4.76 1.23
C ALA A 94 3.39 -3.26 1.44
N LEU A 95 4.61 -2.83 1.10
CA LEU A 95 5.09 -1.47 1.28
C LEU A 95 4.71 -0.61 0.08
N GLN A 96 4.11 0.55 0.34
CA GLN A 96 4.01 1.67 -0.59
C GLN A 96 4.51 2.92 0.09
N THR A 97 4.97 3.90 -0.69
CA THR A 97 5.24 5.22 -0.12
C THR A 97 3.97 5.74 0.56
N ASP A 98 4.13 6.22 1.80
CA ASP A 98 3.08 6.68 2.70
C ASP A 98 2.09 5.59 3.14
N ASP A 99 1.68 4.64 2.31
CA ASP A 99 0.73 3.59 2.67
C ASP A 99 1.38 2.21 2.87
N THR A 100 0.94 1.44 3.87
CA THR A 100 1.38 0.06 4.04
C THR A 100 0.20 -0.85 4.28
N PHE A 101 0.09 -1.88 3.46
CA PHE A 101 -0.92 -2.91 3.63
C PHE A 101 -0.34 -4.06 4.45
N ILE A 102 -0.90 -4.29 5.63
CA ILE A 102 -0.41 -5.30 6.56
C ILE A 102 -1.52 -6.29 6.87
N VAL A 103 -1.21 -7.59 6.79
CA VAL A 103 -2.05 -8.70 7.25
C VAL A 103 -1.20 -9.53 8.20
N GLY A 104 -1.69 -9.81 9.40
CA GLY A 104 -0.94 -10.60 10.35
C GLY A 104 -1.79 -10.97 11.56
N THR A 105 -1.22 -11.86 12.35
CA THR A 105 -1.70 -12.26 13.67
C THR A 105 -1.74 -11.08 14.63
N ASP A 106 -2.60 -11.14 15.65
CA ASP A 106 -2.69 -10.07 16.65
C ASP A 106 -1.38 -9.85 17.40
N ALA A 107 -0.59 -10.91 17.63
CA ALA A 107 0.72 -10.80 18.26
C ALA A 107 1.69 -10.02 17.37
N PHE A 108 1.77 -10.35 16.08
CA PHE A 108 2.58 -9.61 15.11
C PHE A 108 2.16 -8.14 15.02
N LEU A 109 0.85 -7.87 14.90
CA LEU A 109 0.34 -6.50 14.75
C LEU A 109 0.61 -5.60 15.98
N LYS A 110 0.70 -6.18 17.18
CA LYS A 110 1.09 -5.47 18.41
C LYS A 110 2.58 -5.14 18.41
N ILE A 111 3.43 -6.06 17.98
CA ILE A 111 4.88 -5.84 17.87
C ILE A 111 5.16 -4.78 16.81
N GLU A 112 4.53 -4.88 15.65
CA GLU A 112 4.67 -3.90 14.57
C GLU A 112 4.22 -2.50 15.00
N GLU A 113 3.15 -2.38 15.81
CA GLU A 113 2.77 -1.09 16.38
C GLU A 113 3.81 -0.55 17.36
N LYS A 114 4.36 -1.42 18.22
CA LYS A 114 5.31 -1.04 19.27
C LYS A 114 6.66 -0.61 18.70
N GLU A 115 7.16 -1.33 17.70
CA GLU A 115 8.50 -1.10 17.15
C GLU A 115 8.52 -0.03 16.04
N LEU A 116 7.35 0.44 15.59
CA LEU A 116 7.20 1.34 14.46
C LEU A 116 8.18 2.53 14.51
N CYS A 117 9.05 2.62 13.51
CA CYS A 117 10.08 3.67 13.47
C CYS A 117 9.58 5.01 12.90
N PHE A 118 8.40 5.03 12.27
CA PHE A 118 7.83 6.21 11.63
C PHE A 118 6.55 6.67 12.33
N LYS A 119 6.33 7.99 12.32
CA LYS A 119 5.04 8.57 12.70
C LYS A 119 4.00 8.18 11.66
N ALA A 120 2.92 7.55 12.14
CA ALA A 120 1.80 7.12 11.32
C ALA A 120 0.48 7.55 11.97
N LYS A 121 -0.56 7.64 11.14
CA LYS A 121 -1.95 7.78 11.58
C LYS A 121 -2.44 6.46 12.19
N PRO A 122 -3.53 6.50 12.98
CA PRO A 122 -4.15 5.29 13.51
C PRO A 122 -4.47 4.29 12.40
N LYS A 123 -4.19 3.00 12.64
CA LYS A 123 -4.44 1.93 11.66
C LYS A 123 -5.92 1.92 11.26
N ARG A 124 -6.17 1.73 9.97
CA ARG A 124 -7.52 1.52 9.44
C ARG A 124 -7.72 0.05 9.12
N PHE A 125 -8.69 -0.57 9.80
CA PHE A 125 -9.14 -1.90 9.46
C PHE A 125 -10.00 -1.83 8.19
N SER A 126 -9.64 -2.59 7.16
CA SER A 126 -10.53 -2.78 6.02
C SER A 126 -11.71 -3.62 6.51
N LYS A 127 -12.92 -3.04 6.54
CA LYS A 127 -14.12 -3.75 7.02
C LYS A 127 -14.40 -4.94 6.09
N LYS A 128 -14.53 -6.15 6.65
CA LYS A 128 -15.10 -7.30 5.92
C LYS A 128 -16.53 -6.95 5.49
N LYS A 129 -16.76 -6.68 4.20
CA LYS A 129 -18.11 -6.84 3.61
C LYS A 129 -18.26 -8.32 3.25
N GLY A 130 -18.60 -9.12 4.25
CA GLY A 130 -18.74 -10.56 4.09
C GLY A 130 -19.30 -11.20 5.33
N GLN A 131 -20.55 -10.85 5.67
CA GLN A 131 -21.51 -11.71 6.37
C GLN A 131 -22.89 -11.06 6.32
N ALA A 132 -23.86 -11.81 5.84
CA ALA A 132 -25.26 -11.41 5.78
C ALA A 132 -25.82 -11.34 7.21
N GLN A 133 -26.18 -10.15 7.69
CA GLN A 133 -27.05 -9.98 8.85
C GLN A 133 -27.99 -8.80 8.63
N ASN A 134 -29.20 -8.97 9.15
CA ASN A 134 -30.42 -8.24 8.86
C ASN A 134 -30.29 -6.72 8.79
N LEU A 135 -31.09 -6.18 7.86
CA LEU A 135 -31.38 -4.76 7.68
C LEU A 135 -31.96 -4.15 8.95
N GLU A 136 -31.13 -3.51 9.77
CA GLU A 136 -31.55 -2.35 10.55
C GLU A 136 -30.55 -1.21 10.33
N GLU A 137 -31.11 -0.02 10.13
CA GLU A 137 -30.50 1.15 9.50
C GLU A 137 -29.16 1.57 10.12
N ILE A 138 -28.07 1.36 9.38
CA ILE A 138 -26.79 2.02 9.64
C ILE A 138 -26.72 3.27 8.78
N ASN A 139 -26.89 4.42 9.43
CA ASN A 139 -26.76 5.76 8.87
C ASN A 139 -25.31 6.01 8.42
N LEU A 140 -24.97 5.53 7.22
CA LEU A 140 -23.81 5.99 6.47
C LEU A 140 -24.10 7.44 6.05
N GLN A 141 -23.16 8.36 6.27
CA GLN A 141 -23.19 9.65 5.58
C GLN A 141 -23.01 9.42 4.08
N ALA A 142 -24.09 9.01 3.41
CA ALA A 142 -24.23 9.04 1.98
C ALA A 142 -24.36 10.51 1.60
N SER A 143 -23.36 11.07 0.92
CA SER A 143 -23.58 12.26 0.12
C SER A 143 -24.77 11.97 -0.80
N LYS A 144 -25.80 12.83 -0.78
CA LYS A 144 -26.99 12.63 -1.63
C LYS A 144 -26.51 12.46 -3.08
N PRO A 145 -26.80 11.33 -3.74
CA PRO A 145 -26.33 11.09 -5.09
C PRO A 145 -26.84 12.19 -6.00
N VAL A 146 -25.93 12.78 -6.78
CA VAL A 146 -26.24 13.87 -7.69
C VAL A 146 -26.64 13.26 -9.03
N ASN A 147 -27.43 13.95 -9.85
CA ASN A 147 -27.95 13.44 -11.12
C ASN A 147 -26.86 12.85 -12.06
N THR A 148 -25.62 13.32 -11.93
CA THR A 148 -24.44 12.79 -12.64
C THR A 148 -24.11 11.34 -12.28
N ASP A 149 -24.32 10.93 -11.02
CA ASP A 149 -24.00 9.59 -10.52
C ASP A 149 -24.95 8.54 -11.11
N PHE A 150 -26.23 8.89 -11.24
CA PHE A 150 -27.23 8.04 -11.88
C PHE A 150 -26.95 7.84 -13.37
N LYS A 151 -26.50 8.89 -14.07
CA LYS A 151 -26.10 8.77 -15.49
C LYS A 151 -24.87 7.89 -15.67
N ALA A 152 -23.88 8.00 -14.78
CA ALA A 152 -22.70 7.15 -14.82
C ALA A 152 -23.04 5.68 -14.51
N LEU A 153 -23.93 5.43 -13.54
CA LEU A 153 -24.39 4.10 -13.19
C LEU A 153 -25.22 3.45 -14.32
N ASN A 154 -26.16 4.19 -14.91
CA ASN A 154 -26.99 3.67 -16.01
C ASN A 154 -26.15 3.28 -17.22
N LYS A 155 -25.12 4.07 -17.57
CA LYS A 155 -24.17 3.70 -18.64
C LYS A 155 -23.40 2.41 -18.34
N ARG A 156 -23.03 2.17 -17.07
CA ARG A 156 -22.32 0.94 -16.67
C ARG A 156 -23.26 -0.27 -16.67
N ILE A 157 -24.51 -0.10 -16.26
CA ILE A 157 -25.54 -1.15 -16.31
C ILE A 157 -25.84 -1.52 -17.76
N GLU A 158 -26.08 -0.55 -18.64
CA GLU A 158 -26.28 -0.78 -20.07
C GLU A 158 -25.07 -1.48 -20.70
N TRP A 159 -23.86 -1.07 -20.34
CA TRP A 159 -22.66 -1.73 -20.81
C TRP A 159 -22.58 -3.19 -20.34
N GLN A 160 -22.90 -3.48 -19.08
CA GLN A 160 -22.86 -4.84 -18.54
C GLN A 160 -23.95 -5.74 -19.13
N ILE A 161 -25.13 -5.20 -19.41
CA ILE A 161 -26.20 -5.90 -20.16
C ILE A 161 -25.70 -6.28 -21.56
N ASN A 162 -24.98 -5.38 -22.23
CA ASN A 162 -24.45 -5.60 -23.58
C ASN A 162 -23.16 -6.44 -23.61
N ASN A 163 -22.54 -6.71 -22.46
CA ASN A 163 -21.30 -7.48 -22.32
C ASN A 163 -21.45 -8.51 -21.18
N PRO A 164 -22.37 -9.47 -21.30
CA PRO A 164 -22.72 -10.39 -20.20
C PRO A 164 -21.53 -11.25 -19.72
N ASP A 165 -20.58 -11.51 -20.61
CA ASP A 165 -19.38 -12.31 -20.33
C ASP A 165 -18.25 -11.48 -19.69
N ARG A 166 -18.43 -10.16 -19.57
CA ARG A 166 -17.44 -9.23 -19.04
C ARG A 166 -17.97 -8.60 -17.76
N GLY A 167 -17.76 -9.31 -16.65
CA GLY A 167 -18.06 -8.85 -15.30
C GLY A 167 -17.15 -9.52 -14.27
N LEU A 168 -17.14 -8.98 -13.05
CA LEU A 168 -16.46 -9.63 -11.92
C LEU A 168 -17.25 -10.89 -11.54
N CYS A 169 -16.74 -12.05 -11.94
CA CYS A 169 -17.29 -13.35 -11.56
C CYS A 169 -16.63 -13.81 -10.25
N TYR A 170 -17.43 -14.09 -9.23
CA TYR A 170 -16.94 -14.71 -8.00
C TYR A 170 -16.67 -16.19 -8.25
N ILE A 171 -15.40 -16.59 -8.16
CA ILE A 171 -14.95 -17.97 -8.31
C ILE A 171 -14.84 -18.58 -6.90
N PRO A 172 -15.50 -19.71 -6.59
CA PRO A 172 -15.25 -20.43 -5.35
C PRO A 172 -13.77 -20.85 -5.27
N ILE A 173 -13.09 -20.48 -4.18
CA ILE A 173 -11.66 -20.76 -3.96
C ILE A 173 -11.57 -21.86 -2.91
N ASP A 174 -10.77 -22.88 -3.19
CA ASP A 174 -10.38 -23.86 -2.18
C ASP A 174 -9.36 -23.21 -1.23
N LEU A 175 -9.75 -23.02 0.02
CA LEU A 175 -8.92 -22.34 1.02
C LEU A 175 -7.70 -23.16 1.44
N GLU A 176 -7.70 -24.48 1.26
CA GLU A 176 -6.57 -25.34 1.64
C GLU A 176 -5.36 -25.12 0.73
N SER A 177 -5.61 -24.90 -0.56
CA SER A 177 -4.57 -24.63 -1.57
C SER A 177 -4.50 -23.15 -2.01
N ALA A 178 -5.26 -22.26 -1.36
CA ALA A 178 -5.33 -20.85 -1.71
C ALA A 178 -4.01 -20.14 -1.42
N LYS A 179 -3.57 -19.32 -2.38
CA LYS A 179 -2.42 -18.42 -2.26
C LYS A 179 -2.89 -16.98 -2.43
N ILE A 180 -2.24 -16.06 -1.71
CA ILE A 180 -2.41 -14.63 -1.87
C ILE A 180 -1.29 -14.13 -2.78
N PHE A 181 -1.66 -13.58 -3.93
CA PHE A 181 -0.78 -12.87 -4.84
C PHE A 181 -1.01 -11.38 -4.66
N VAL A 182 0.06 -10.60 -4.49
CA VAL A 182 -0.01 -9.15 -4.44
C VAL A 182 0.88 -8.66 -5.57
N PHE A 183 0.26 -8.09 -6.60
CA PHE A 183 0.97 -7.41 -7.67
C PHE A 183 1.00 -5.93 -7.33
N THR A 184 2.18 -5.34 -7.27
CA THR A 184 2.36 -3.91 -7.09
C THR A 184 2.75 -3.31 -8.44
N ASP A 185 2.03 -2.29 -8.91
CA ASP A 185 2.59 -1.39 -9.90
C ASP A 185 3.72 -0.65 -9.19
N GLY A 186 4.94 -0.77 -9.72
CA GLY A 186 6.16 -0.51 -8.97
C GLY A 186 6.09 0.81 -8.22
N SER A 187 6.47 0.79 -6.93
CA SER A 187 6.52 1.93 -6.00
C SER A 187 7.37 3.14 -6.46
N PHE A 188 7.91 3.07 -7.68
CA PHE A 188 8.71 4.08 -8.36
C PHE A 188 7.97 4.81 -9.49
N ALA A 189 6.74 4.41 -9.84
CA ALA A 189 5.95 5.05 -10.88
C ALA A 189 5.25 6.32 -10.36
N ASN A 190 5.94 7.46 -10.48
CA ASN A 190 5.30 8.77 -10.32
C ASN A 190 4.53 9.11 -11.60
N ASN A 191 3.25 9.50 -11.47
CA ASN A 191 2.56 10.16 -12.58
C ASN A 191 3.27 11.48 -12.94
N LYS A 192 3.05 11.98 -14.17
CA LYS A 192 3.56 13.31 -14.60
C LYS A 192 3.09 14.47 -13.71
N ASP A 193 2.01 14.29 -12.96
CA ASP A 193 1.46 15.27 -12.03
C ASP A 193 1.94 15.08 -10.57
N LEU A 194 2.93 14.20 -10.34
CA LEU A 194 3.49 13.86 -9.02
C LEU A 194 2.49 13.21 -8.05
N SER A 195 1.29 12.85 -8.52
CA SER A 195 0.40 11.99 -7.74
C SER A 195 0.92 10.55 -7.77
N SER A 196 0.96 9.91 -6.61
CA SER A 196 1.18 8.46 -6.52
C SER A 196 -0.10 7.78 -7.00
N GLN A 197 -0.08 7.14 -8.18
CA GLN A 197 -1.17 6.24 -8.54
C GLN A 197 -0.89 4.89 -7.87
N ILE A 198 -1.83 4.53 -6.99
CA ILE A 198 -1.89 3.22 -6.34
C ILE A 198 -2.30 2.20 -7.39
N GLY A 199 -1.53 1.12 -7.52
CA GLY A 199 -1.95 -0.09 -8.20
C GLY A 199 -1.50 -1.30 -7.39
N PHE A 200 -2.30 -1.72 -6.42
CA PHE A 200 -2.20 -3.09 -5.92
C PHE A 200 -3.24 -3.91 -6.66
N VAL A 201 -2.86 -5.08 -7.16
CA VAL A 201 -3.80 -6.13 -7.52
C VAL A 201 -3.56 -7.27 -6.55
N ILE A 202 -4.43 -7.37 -5.54
CA ILE A 202 -4.43 -8.48 -4.59
C ILE A 202 -5.37 -9.55 -5.14
N ILE A 203 -4.82 -10.73 -5.42
CA ILE A 203 -5.56 -11.89 -5.92
C ILE A 203 -5.46 -12.99 -4.88
N ILE A 204 -6.60 -13.52 -4.40
CA ILE A 204 -6.60 -14.84 -3.79
C ILE A 204 -6.88 -15.83 -4.90
N ALA A 205 -5.98 -16.78 -5.12
CA ALA A 205 -6.13 -17.77 -6.18
C ALA A 205 -5.55 -19.13 -5.78
N ASN A 206 -6.12 -20.18 -6.35
CA ASN A 206 -5.47 -21.49 -6.40
C ASN A 206 -4.49 -21.49 -7.58
N GLU A 207 -3.28 -21.98 -7.34
CA GLU A 207 -2.23 -22.08 -8.36
C GLU A 207 -2.25 -23.45 -9.03
N THR A 208 -2.07 -23.48 -10.35
CA THR A 208 -1.80 -24.71 -11.09
C THR A 208 -0.48 -24.52 -11.85
N ALA A 209 0.55 -25.25 -11.43
CA ALA A 209 1.85 -25.24 -12.10
C ALA A 209 1.72 -25.87 -13.49
N GLN A 210 2.19 -25.19 -14.53
CA GLN A 210 2.16 -25.67 -15.91
C GLN A 210 3.56 -26.07 -16.42
N SER A 211 4.62 -25.45 -15.89
CA SER A 211 6.03 -25.82 -16.13
C SER A 211 6.93 -25.27 -15.01
N THR A 212 8.26 -25.43 -15.10
CA THR A 212 9.22 -24.85 -14.13
C THR A 212 9.20 -23.33 -14.08
N ASP A 213 8.84 -22.67 -15.18
CA ASP A 213 8.89 -21.20 -15.31
C ASP A 213 7.51 -20.57 -15.56
N SER A 214 6.43 -21.37 -15.53
CA SER A 214 5.08 -20.86 -15.75
C SER A 214 4.04 -21.50 -14.84
N PHE A 215 3.18 -20.66 -14.29
CA PHE A 215 2.03 -21.06 -13.49
C PHE A 215 0.79 -20.28 -13.92
N SER A 216 -0.37 -20.89 -13.73
CA SER A 216 -1.66 -20.25 -13.95
C SER A 216 -2.34 -20.04 -12.61
N ILE A 217 -2.93 -18.87 -12.42
CA ILE A 217 -3.73 -18.55 -11.24
C ILE A 217 -5.20 -18.46 -11.63
N ARG A 218 -6.07 -19.08 -10.83
CA ARG A 218 -7.52 -18.91 -10.94
C ARG A 218 -8.06 -18.48 -9.59
N GLY A 219 -8.68 -17.30 -9.54
CA GLY A 219 -9.08 -16.73 -8.26
C GLY A 219 -9.82 -15.41 -8.37
N ASN A 220 -10.08 -14.80 -7.22
CA ASN A 220 -10.82 -13.55 -7.09
C ASN A 220 -9.86 -12.39 -6.88
N ILE A 221 -10.09 -11.30 -7.62
CA ILE A 221 -9.47 -10.00 -7.37
C ILE A 221 -10.15 -9.40 -6.13
N LEU A 222 -9.36 -9.04 -5.13
CA LEU A 222 -9.85 -8.42 -3.90
C LEU A 222 -9.72 -6.90 -3.91
N HIS A 223 -8.68 -6.37 -4.53
CA HIS A 223 -8.42 -4.94 -4.69
C HIS A 223 -7.42 -4.73 -5.80
#